data_AF-A0A0Q7D3F9-F1
#
_entry.id   AF-A0A0Q7D3F9-F1
#
_cell.length_a   1.000
_cell.length_b   1.000
_cell.length_c   1.000
_cell.angle_alpha   90.00
_cell.angle_beta   90.00
_cell.angle_gamma   90.00
#
_symmetry.space_group_name_H-M   'P 1'
#
loop_
_entity.id
_entity.type
_entity.pdbx_description
1 polymer ?
#
loop_
_entity_poly.entity_id
_entity_poly.type
_entity_poly.pdbx_seq_one_letter_code
_entity_poly.pdbx_strand_id
1 'polypeptide(L)'
;MSYLDDPRVFLAAERTLLAWQRTALALMGFGFVVERFGLFLHMVVGQALTPAQRGFSLWLGVGMTLLGGLLCVGSAVQFRTVIRSLGEAEIPRGYWTGCGVWLGFALAVIALALAIYFVLSAA
;
A
#
# COMPACT_ATOMS: atom_id res chain seq x y z
N MET A 1 14.21 13.40 -34.39
CA MET A 1 13.00 12.90 -33.70
C MET A 1 13.23 13.12 -32.22
N SER A 2 12.48 14.03 -31.61
CA SER A 2 12.59 14.29 -30.16
C SER A 2 12.14 13.05 -29.42
N TYR A 3 12.96 12.52 -28.51
CA TYR A 3 12.66 11.38 -27.63
C TYR A 3 11.47 11.62 -26.67
N LEU A 4 10.81 12.78 -26.77
CA LEU A 4 9.75 13.24 -25.87
C LEU A 4 8.35 12.70 -26.22
N ASP A 5 8.13 12.06 -27.38
CA ASP A 5 6.82 11.50 -27.75
C ASP A 5 6.82 9.96 -27.80
N ASP A 6 7.43 9.29 -26.81
CA ASP A 6 7.46 7.82 -26.76
C ASP A 6 6.44 7.27 -25.73
N PRO A 7 5.43 6.48 -26.15
CA PRO A 7 4.46 5.86 -25.23
C PRO A 7 5.10 4.93 -24.19
N ARG A 8 6.37 4.54 -24.36
CA ARG A 8 7.12 3.78 -23.36
C ARG A 8 7.31 4.54 -22.04
N VAL A 9 7.31 5.88 -22.06
CA VAL A 9 7.45 6.70 -20.84
C VAL A 9 6.24 6.48 -19.93
N PHE A 10 5.03 6.51 -20.49
CA PHE A 10 3.81 6.20 -19.77
C PHE A 10 3.83 4.77 -19.17
N LEU A 11 4.21 3.77 -19.97
CA LEU A 11 4.29 2.38 -19.51
C LEU A 11 5.39 2.15 -18.47
N ALA A 12 6.46 2.95 -18.48
CA ALA A 12 7.47 2.95 -17.43
C ALA A 12 6.91 3.52 -16.12
N ALA A 13 6.18 4.63 -16.19
CA ALA A 13 5.52 5.22 -15.03
C ALA A 13 4.50 4.24 -14.41
N GLU A 14 3.69 3.56 -15.22
CA GLU A 14 2.73 2.56 -14.73
C GLU A 14 3.43 1.38 -14.03
N ARG A 15 4.55 0.89 -14.58
CA ARG A 15 5.34 -0.16 -13.90
C ARG A 15 5.88 0.31 -12.55
N THR A 16 6.30 1.57 -12.42
CA THR A 16 6.73 2.10 -11.12
C THR A 16 5.58 2.20 -10.13
N LEU A 17 4.39 2.61 -10.57
CA LEU A 17 3.16 2.61 -9.77
C LEU A 17 2.84 1.21 -9.23
N LEU A 18 2.83 0.20 -10.11
CA LEU A 18 2.54 -1.19 -9.72
C LEU A 18 3.63 -1.78 -8.81
N ALA A 19 4.89 -1.40 -9.01
CA ALA A 19 5.98 -1.80 -8.13
C ALA A 19 5.80 -1.25 -6.71
N TRP A 20 5.37 0.01 -6.56
CA TRP A 20 5.05 0.61 -5.26
C TRP A 20 3.83 -0.03 -4.60
N GLN A 21 2.79 -0.37 -5.37
CA GLN A 21 1.64 -1.08 -4.82
C GLN A 21 2.00 -2.47 -4.30
N ARG A 22 2.90 -3.18 -4.98
CA ARG A 22 3.39 -4.48 -4.52
C ARG A 22 4.18 -4.38 -3.21
N THR A 23 5.04 -3.38 -3.07
CA THR A 23 5.78 -3.17 -1.80
C THR A 23 4.82 -2.77 -0.67
N ALA A 24 3.83 -1.92 -0.97
CA ALA A 24 2.77 -1.56 -0.03
C ALA A 24 1.98 -2.79 0.45
N LEU A 25 1.55 -3.66 -0.46
CA LEU A 25 0.84 -4.91 -0.12
C LEU A 25 1.68 -5.85 0.74
N ALA A 26 2.97 -6.02 0.42
CA ALA A 26 3.87 -6.83 1.23
C ALA A 26 4.00 -6.28 2.66
N LEU A 27 4.07 -4.95 2.80
CA LEU A 27 4.15 -4.30 4.09
C LEU A 27 2.86 -4.42 4.90
N MET A 28 1.69 -4.27 4.26
CA MET A 28 0.38 -4.50 4.89
C MET A 28 0.23 -5.95 5.35
N GLY A 29 0.60 -6.92 4.50
CA GLY A 29 0.55 -8.34 4.84
C GLY A 29 1.44 -8.69 6.02
N PHE A 30 2.66 -8.15 6.05
CA PHE A 30 3.55 -8.33 7.20
C PHE A 30 3.00 -7.65 8.46
N GLY A 31 2.43 -6.45 8.34
CA GLY A 31 1.76 -5.76 9.45
C GLY A 31 0.64 -6.58 10.08
N PHE A 32 -0.20 -7.23 9.25
CA PHE A 32 -1.23 -8.16 9.70
C PHE A 32 -0.64 -9.36 10.46
N VAL A 33 0.43 -9.97 9.93
CA VAL A 33 1.09 -11.12 10.59
C VAL A 33 1.66 -10.71 11.94
N VAL A 34 2.31 -9.55 12.02
CA VAL A 34 2.90 -9.03 13.26
C VAL A 34 1.85 -8.79 14.33
N GLU A 35 0.70 -8.20 13.97
CA GLU A 35 -0.42 -7.98 14.91
C GLU A 35 -0.98 -9.32 15.43
N ARG A 36 -1.20 -10.29 14.52
CA ARG A 36 -1.76 -11.60 14.88
C ARG A 36 -0.77 -12.56 15.53
N PHE A 37 0.53 -12.27 15.48
CA PHE A 37 1.56 -13.15 16.02
C PHE A 37 1.35 -13.44 17.51
N GLY A 38 0.80 -12.48 18.26
CA GLY A 38 0.54 -12.67 19.67
C GLY A 38 -0.58 -13.65 20.00
N LEU A 39 -1.66 -13.63 19.21
CA LEU A 39 -2.73 -14.62 19.32
C LEU A 39 -2.23 -16.00 18.88
N PHE A 40 -1.39 -16.06 17.85
CA PHE A 40 -0.77 -17.29 17.40
C PHE A 40 0.07 -17.96 18.51
N LEU A 41 0.93 -17.20 19.21
CA LEU A 41 1.72 -17.74 20.33
C LEU A 41 0.83 -18.24 21.48
N HIS A 42 -0.25 -17.52 21.78
CA HIS A 42 -1.20 -17.96 22.81
C HIS A 42 -1.86 -19.30 22.46
N MET A 43 -2.26 -19.48 21.20
CA MET A 43 -2.90 -20.72 20.73
C MET A 43 -1.93 -21.91 20.64
N VAL A 44 -0.68 -21.68 20.23
CA VAL A 44 0.28 -22.76 19.96
C VAL A 44 1.09 -23.15 21.19
N VAL A 45 1.54 -22.16 21.98
CA VAL A 45 2.47 -22.38 23.10
C VAL A 45 1.76 -22.30 24.45
N GLY A 46 0.52 -21.79 24.49
CA GLY A 46 -0.20 -21.53 25.75
C GLY A 46 0.41 -20.37 26.55
N GLN A 47 1.40 -19.65 26.01
CA GLN A 47 1.98 -18.49 26.66
C GLN A 47 1.08 -17.28 26.45
N ALA A 48 0.53 -16.75 27.54
CA ALA A 48 -0.10 -15.44 27.53
C ALA A 48 1.00 -14.37 27.39
N LEU A 49 0.93 -13.57 26.31
CA LEU A 49 1.77 -12.39 26.19
C LEU A 49 1.49 -11.41 27.31
N THR A 50 2.54 -10.74 27.77
CA THR A 50 2.38 -9.59 28.67
C THR A 50 1.61 -8.47 27.96
N PRO A 51 0.85 -7.63 28.70
CA PRO A 51 0.13 -6.49 28.11
C PRO A 51 1.04 -5.57 27.29
N ALA A 52 2.29 -5.38 27.72
CA ALA A 52 3.28 -4.57 27.01
C ALA A 52 3.67 -5.15 25.64
N GLN A 53 3.90 -6.47 25.55
CA GLN A 53 4.25 -7.12 24.29
C GLN A 53 3.07 -7.13 23.31
N ARG A 54 1.85 -7.30 23.81
CA ARG A 54 0.63 -7.22 22.99
C ARG A 54 0.45 -5.82 22.41
N GLY A 55 0.64 -4.78 23.23
CA GLY A 55 0.61 -3.39 22.76
C GLY A 55 1.69 -3.09 21.73
N PHE A 56 2.92 -3.58 21.93
CA PHE A 56 4.01 -3.37 20.97
C PHE A 56 3.72 -4.03 19.60
N SER A 57 3.26 -5.28 19.59
CA SER A 57 2.87 -6.01 18.38
C SER A 57 1.71 -5.32 17.65
N LEU A 58 0.71 -4.81 18.38
CA LEU A 58 -0.39 -4.00 17.81
C LEU A 58 0.13 -2.75 17.11
N TRP A 59 0.90 -1.90 17.81
CA TRP A 59 1.39 -0.64 17.25
C TRP A 59 2.33 -0.87 16.07
N LEU A 60 3.16 -1.93 16.12
CA LEU A 60 4.04 -2.30 15.02
C LEU A 60 3.23 -2.76 13.79
N GLY A 61 2.24 -3.63 13.98
CA GLY A 61 1.37 -4.11 12.89
C GLY A 61 0.53 -3.00 12.25
N VAL A 62 -0.07 -2.13 13.07
CA VAL A 62 -0.79 -0.93 12.63
C VAL A 62 0.14 0.01 11.88
N GLY A 63 1.33 0.29 12.42
CA GLY A 63 2.31 1.18 11.79
C GLY A 63 2.74 0.69 10.40
N MET A 64 3.03 -0.61 10.25
CA MET A 64 3.37 -1.20 8.95
C MET A 64 2.20 -1.17 7.96
N THR A 65 0.98 -1.44 8.43
CA THR A 65 -0.23 -1.37 7.60
C THR A 65 -0.49 0.05 7.10
N LEU A 66 -0.40 1.05 7.97
CA LEU A 66 -0.57 2.45 7.61
C LEU A 66 0.55 2.95 6.68
N LEU A 67 1.79 2.55 6.92
CA LEU A 67 2.90 2.87 6.03
C LEU A 67 2.67 2.29 4.63
N GLY A 68 2.09 1.09 4.52
CA GLY A 68 1.66 0.52 3.24
C GLY A 68 0.59 1.38 2.56
N GLY A 69 -0.42 1.81 3.32
CA GLY A 69 -1.46 2.71 2.81
C GLY A 69 -0.90 4.04 2.31
N LEU A 70 0.05 4.62 3.04
CA LEU A 70 0.75 5.85 2.65
C LEU A 70 1.56 5.66 1.37
N LEU A 71 2.23 4.52 1.19
CA LEU A 71 2.93 4.20 -0.07
C LEU A 71 1.97 4.10 -1.25
N CYS A 72 0.79 3.51 -1.07
CA CYS A 72 -0.25 3.48 -2.12
C CYS A 72 -0.66 4.90 -2.53
N VAL A 73 -0.95 5.78 -1.56
CA VAL A 73 -1.30 7.19 -1.85
C VAL A 73 -0.14 7.93 -2.50
N GLY A 74 1.09 7.77 -1.98
CA GLY A 74 2.29 8.38 -2.52
C GLY A 74 2.55 7.98 -3.98
N SER A 75 2.38 6.70 -4.30
CA SER A 75 2.50 6.20 -5.67
C SER A 75 1.44 6.79 -6.62
N ALA A 76 0.20 6.93 -6.15
CA ALA A 76 -0.87 7.55 -6.93
C ALA A 76 -0.61 9.04 -7.21
N VAL A 77 -0.10 9.77 -6.21
CA VAL A 77 0.30 11.18 -6.38
C VAL A 77 1.47 11.30 -7.36
N GLN A 78 2.52 10.48 -7.19
CA GLN A 78 3.69 10.50 -8.06
C GLN A 78 3.31 10.18 -9.52
N PHE A 79 2.51 9.14 -9.74
CA PHE A 79 2.00 8.79 -11.07
C PHE A 79 1.17 9.91 -11.70
N ARG A 80 0.32 10.58 -10.90
CA ARG A 80 -0.49 11.70 -11.40
C ARG A 80 0.34 12.94 -11.72
N THR A 81 1.40 13.21 -10.96
CA THR A 81 2.38 14.26 -11.26
C THR A 81 3.10 13.96 -12.57
N VAL A 82 3.52 12.71 -12.77
CA VAL A 82 4.15 12.27 -14.04
C VAL A 82 3.17 12.46 -15.19
N ILE A 83 1.94 11.92 -15.12
CA ILE A 83 0.94 12.09 -16.19
C ILE A 83 0.67 13.57 -16.54
N ARG A 84 0.62 14.46 -15.53
CA ARG A 84 0.42 15.90 -15.77
C ARG A 84 1.57 16.57 -16.52
N SER A 85 2.75 15.97 -16.52
CA SER A 85 3.93 16.45 -17.24
C SER A 85 4.10 15.88 -18.64
N LEU A 86 3.31 14.86 -19.02
CA LEU A 86 3.36 14.24 -20.36
C LEU A 86 2.45 14.98 -21.35
N GLY A 87 2.87 15.05 -22.62
CA GLY A 87 2.05 15.60 -23.71
C GLY A 87 0.94 14.65 -24.19
N GLU A 88 -0.09 15.16 -24.87
CA GLU A 88 -1.21 14.35 -25.39
C GLU A 88 -0.79 13.26 -26.39
N ALA A 89 0.40 13.37 -27.00
CA ALA A 89 0.95 12.40 -27.94
C ALA A 89 1.56 11.15 -27.26
N GLU A 90 1.90 11.24 -25.97
CA GLU A 90 2.55 10.16 -25.22
C GLU A 90 1.55 9.18 -24.57
N ILE A 91 0.26 9.55 -24.49
CA ILE A 91 -0.79 8.72 -23.90
C ILE A 91 -1.46 7.90 -25.01
N PRO A 92 -1.39 6.55 -24.97
CA PRO A 92 -2.08 5.71 -25.95
C PRO A 92 -3.59 5.99 -25.94
N ARG A 93 -4.16 6.31 -27.11
CA ARG A 93 -5.60 6.61 -27.26
C ARG A 93 -6.44 5.43 -26.76
N GLY A 94 -7.34 5.69 -25.81
CA GLY A 94 -8.24 4.69 -25.23
C GLY A 94 -7.71 3.96 -24.00
N TYR A 95 -6.50 4.26 -23.51
CA TYR A 95 -5.96 3.62 -22.30
C TYR A 95 -6.54 4.23 -21.02
N TRP A 96 -6.95 3.36 -20.09
CA TRP A 96 -7.61 3.78 -18.85
C TRP A 96 -6.58 4.10 -17.75
N THR A 97 -6.02 5.30 -17.82
CA THR A 97 -4.99 5.81 -16.89
C THR A 97 -5.42 5.87 -15.43
N GLY A 98 -6.73 5.79 -15.16
CA GLY A 98 -7.28 5.83 -13.79
C GLY A 98 -7.15 4.53 -13.01
N CYS A 99 -7.00 3.37 -13.66
CA CYS A 99 -7.13 2.06 -13.00
C CYS A 99 -6.14 1.89 -11.84
N GLY A 100 -4.85 2.16 -12.09
CA GLY A 100 -3.81 2.06 -11.05
C GLY A 100 -4.01 3.04 -9.90
N VAL A 101 -4.50 4.25 -10.18
CA VAL A 101 -4.80 5.27 -9.15
C VAL A 101 -5.97 4.82 -8.28
N TRP A 102 -7.05 4.35 -8.88
CA TRP A 102 -8.22 3.82 -8.16
C TRP A 102 -7.84 2.62 -7.29
N LEU A 103 -7.01 1.71 -7.81
CA LEU A 103 -6.50 0.58 -7.04
C LEU A 103 -5.67 1.06 -5.84
N GLY A 104 -4.78 2.03 -6.02
CA GLY A 104 -3.99 2.61 -4.93
C GLY A 104 -4.88 3.24 -3.84
N PHE A 105 -5.91 3.99 -4.22
CA PHE A 105 -6.87 4.55 -3.25
C PHE A 105 -7.68 3.45 -2.55
N ALA A 106 -8.15 2.44 -3.27
CA ALA A 106 -8.87 1.31 -2.68
C ALA A 106 -8.00 0.59 -1.64
N LEU A 107 -6.73 0.32 -1.96
CA LEU A 107 -5.78 -0.29 -1.02
C LEU A 107 -5.49 0.60 0.20
N ALA A 108 -5.40 1.91 0.02
CA ALA A 108 -5.25 2.83 1.14
C ALA A 108 -6.47 2.85 2.07
N VAL A 109 -7.67 2.79 1.52
CA VAL A 109 -8.92 2.68 2.31
C VAL A 109 -8.97 1.35 3.06
N ILE A 110 -8.60 0.24 2.41
CA ILE A 110 -8.51 -1.07 3.06
C ILE A 110 -7.49 -1.05 4.20
N ALA A 111 -6.32 -0.45 3.99
CA ALA A 111 -5.30 -0.32 5.02
C ALA A 111 -5.78 0.49 6.23
N LEU A 112 -6.51 1.58 5.99
CA LEU A 112 -7.12 2.38 7.04
C LEU A 112 -8.19 1.58 7.80
N ALA A 113 -9.06 0.87 7.09
CA ALA A 113 -10.09 0.02 7.70
C ALA A 113 -9.47 -1.09 8.57
N LEU A 114 -8.39 -1.73 8.09
CA LEU A 114 -7.65 -2.74 8.85
C LEU A 114 -6.97 -2.15 10.10
N ALA A 115 -6.36 -0.97 9.96
CA ALA A 115 -5.74 -0.28 11.10
C ALA A 115 -6.79 0.05 12.18
N ILE A 116 -7.96 0.57 11.80
CA ILE A 116 -9.08 0.83 12.72
C ILE A 116 -9.55 -0.48 13.36
N TYR A 117 -9.74 -1.52 12.56
CA TYR A 117 -10.17 -2.83 13.05
C TYR A 117 -9.20 -3.40 14.10
N PHE A 118 -7.88 -3.32 13.86
CA PHE A 118 -6.88 -3.77 14.83
C PHE A 118 -6.98 -3.02 16.15
N VAL A 119 -7.07 -1.68 16.11
CA VAL A 119 -7.20 -0.86 17.31
C VAL A 119 -8.49 -1.20 18.08
N LEU A 120 -9.61 -1.37 17.38
CA LEU A 120 -10.89 -1.75 18.01
C LEU A 120 -10.87 -3.16 18.58
N SER A 121 -10.18 -4.11 17.93
CA SER A 121 -10.09 -5.49 18.39
C SER A 121 -9.17 -5.68 19.60
N ALA A 122 -8.28 -4.71 19.84
CA ALA A 122 -7.36 -4.71 20.97
C ALA A 122 -7.89 -3.96 22.20
N ALA A 123 -8.95 -3.17 22.03
CA ALA A 123 -9.68 -2.47 23.10
C ALA A 123 -10.69 -3.41 23.78
#